data_AF-A0A846TP64-F1
#
_entry.id   AF-A0A846TP64-F1
#
_cell.length_a   1.000
_cell.length_b   1.000
_cell.length_c   1.000
_cell.angle_alpha   90.00
_cell.angle_beta   90.00
_cell.angle_gamma   90.00
#
_symmetry.space_group_name_H-M   'P 1'
#
loop_
_entity.id
_entity.type
_entity.pdbx_description
1 polymer ?
#
loop_
_entity_poly.entity_id
_entity_poly.type
_entity_poly.pdbx_seq_one_letter_code
_entity_poly.pdbx_strand_id
1 'polypeptide(L)' 'MMIQPSGKDLLDSIQSLILEAEDLEIKQELWDISDALESGSITLDTALFWEHAEARKLLRKAFSDAGFLQITIGS' A
#
# COMPACT_ATOMS: atom_id res chain seq x y z
N MET A 1 2.05 -0.04 24.32
CA MET A 1 3.09 0.38 23.35
C MET A 1 2.39 0.49 22.02
N MET A 2 2.23 1.69 21.45
CA MET A 2 1.69 1.83 20.10
C MET A 2 2.82 1.51 19.13
N ILE A 3 2.72 0.41 18.40
CA ILE A 3 3.68 0.07 17.35
C ILE A 3 3.34 1.00 16.18
N GLN A 4 4.18 2.02 15.94
CA GLN A 4 4.12 2.74 14.67
C GLN A 4 4.70 1.79 13.62
N PRO A 5 3.92 1.39 12.61
CA PRO A 5 4.41 0.47 11.62
C PRO A 5 5.47 1.19 10.76
N SER A 6 6.61 0.51 10.56
CA SER A 6 7.77 1.05 9.87
C SER A 6 7.56 1.06 8.36
N GLY A 7 8.37 1.82 7.62
CA GLY A 7 8.36 1.79 6.14
C GLY A 7 8.62 0.39 5.57
N LYS A 8 9.32 -0.47 6.33
CA LYS A 8 9.53 -1.88 5.99
C LYS A 8 8.24 -2.70 6.09
N ASP A 9 7.47 -2.50 7.17
CA ASP A 9 6.20 -3.21 7.36
C ASP A 9 5.19 -2.87 6.24
N LEU A 10 5.34 -1.68 5.65
CA LEU A 10 4.50 -1.20 4.55
C LEU A 10 4.81 -1.93 3.23
N LEU A 11 6.11 -2.03 2.88
CA LEU A 11 6.55 -2.77 1.70
C LEU A 11 6.20 -4.25 1.82
N ASP A 12 6.38 -4.85 3.00
CA ASP A 12 6.02 -6.26 3.27
C ASP A 12 4.51 -6.51 3.04
N SER A 13 3.67 -5.53 3.37
CA SER A 13 2.22 -5.60 3.14
C SER A 13 1.88 -5.56 1.65
N ILE A 14 2.56 -4.72 0.85
CA ILE A 14 2.37 -4.67 -0.61
C ILE A 14 2.86 -5.97 -1.28
N GLN A 15 3.99 -6.51 -0.82
CA GLN A 15 4.53 -7.77 -1.34
C GLN A 15 3.56 -8.94 -1.13
N SER A 16 2.87 -8.97 0.02
CA SER A 16 1.81 -9.95 0.27
C SER A 16 0.68 -9.83 -0.76
N LEU A 17 0.24 -8.60 -1.09
CA LEU A 17 -0.78 -8.38 -2.12
C LEU A 17 -0.34 -8.84 -3.51
N ILE A 18 0.92 -8.60 -3.89
CA ILE A 18 1.48 -9.02 -5.18
C ILE A 18 1.45 -10.56 -5.32
N LEU A 19 1.68 -11.28 -4.22
CA LEU A 19 1.63 -12.74 -4.20
C LEU A 19 0.20 -13.28 -4.29
N GLU A 20 -0.77 -12.59 -3.68
CA GLU A 20 -2.18 -12.98 -3.67
C GLU A 20 -2.96 -12.56 -4.93
N ALA A 21 -2.51 -11.53 -5.65
CA ALA A 21 -3.18 -11.03 -6.84
C ALA A 21 -3.13 -12.06 -7.99
N GLU A 22 -4.30 -12.55 -8.39
CA GLU A 22 -4.49 -13.43 -9.54
C GLU A 22 -4.46 -12.66 -10.88
N ASP A 23 -4.91 -11.41 -10.86
CA ASP A 23 -4.96 -10.54 -12.03
C ASP A 23 -3.56 -9.96 -12.33
N LEU A 24 -3.07 -10.19 -13.54
CA LEU A 24 -1.72 -9.78 -13.96
C LEU A 24 -1.56 -8.27 -14.07
N GLU A 25 -2.62 -7.54 -14.43
CA GLU A 25 -2.60 -6.07 -14.52
C GLU A 25 -2.50 -5.50 -13.11
N ILE A 26 -3.36 -5.95 -12.20
CA ILE A 26 -3.31 -5.53 -10.78
C ILE A 26 -1.96 -5.87 -10.16
N LYS A 27 -1.41 -7.04 -10.47
CA LYS A 27 -0.10 -7.48 -9.96
C LYS A 27 1.03 -6.57 -10.42
N GLN A 28 1.01 -6.16 -11.70
CA GLN A 28 1.98 -5.21 -12.23
C GLN A 28 1.87 -3.86 -11.54
N GLU A 29 0.65 -3.34 -11.39
CA GLU A 29 0.39 -2.06 -10.72
C GLU A 29 0.89 -2.06 -9.27
N LEU A 30 0.64 -3.13 -8.51
CA LEU A 30 1.14 -3.27 -7.13
C LEU A 30 2.68 -3.36 -7.08
N TRP A 31 3.29 -3.99 -8.09
CA TRP A 31 4.75 -4.08 -8.20
C TRP A 31 5.36 -2.70 -8.48
N ASP A 32 4.78 -1.94 -9.40
CA ASP A 32 5.22 -0.58 -9.75
C ASP A 32 5.10 0.37 -8.53
N ILE A 33 4.01 0.28 -7.76
CA ILE A 33 3.86 1.02 -6.51
C ILE A 33 4.95 0.63 -5.50
N SER A 34 5.24 -0.67 -5.34
CA SER A 34 6.26 -1.16 -4.41
C SER A 34 7.65 -0.62 -4.76
N ASP A 35 8.04 -0.72 -6.04
CA ASP A 35 9.34 -0.24 -6.54
C ASP A 35 9.46 1.28 -6.40
N ALA A 36 8.37 2.00 -6.70
CA ALA A 36 8.33 3.46 -6.57
C ALA A 36 8.46 3.93 -5.10
N LEU A 37 7.85 3.21 -4.15
CA LEU A 37 7.98 3.48 -2.71
C LEU A 37 9.37 3.11 -2.18
N GLU A 38 9.92 1.97 -2.59
CA GLU A 38 11.24 1.52 -2.17
C GLU A 38 12.35 2.46 -2.67
N SER A 39 12.24 2.92 -3.92
CA SER A 39 13.15 3.92 -4.50
C SER A 39 12.95 5.33 -3.93
N GLY A 40 11.86 5.58 -3.21
CA GLY A 40 11.49 6.91 -2.71
C GLY A 40 11.08 7.89 -3.81
N SER A 41 10.75 7.39 -5.01
CA SER A 41 10.26 8.22 -6.13
C SER A 41 8.84 8.72 -5.89
N ILE A 42 8.06 8.02 -5.08
CA ILE A 42 6.76 8.47 -4.58
C ILE A 42 6.69 8.37 -3.05
N THR A 43 5.75 9.10 -2.46
CA THR A 43 5.41 8.96 -1.04
C THR A 43 4.21 8.04 -0.86
N LEU A 44 3.97 7.64 0.39
CA LEU A 44 2.78 6.89 0.77
C LEU A 44 1.48 7.59 0.34
N ASP A 45 1.40 8.92 0.52
CA ASP A 45 0.25 9.70 0.11
C ASP A 45 0.01 9.59 -1.39
N THR A 46 1.06 9.68 -2.22
CA THR A 46 0.96 9.49 -3.67
C THR A 46 0.46 8.08 -4.02
N ALA A 47 0.98 7.04 -3.36
CA ALA A 47 0.54 5.66 -3.57
C ALA A 47 -0.96 5.46 -3.23
N LEU A 48 -1.48 6.16 -2.21
CA LEU A 48 -2.90 6.12 -1.84
C LEU A 48 -3.82 6.72 -2.92
N PHE A 49 -3.29 7.53 -3.84
CA PHE A 49 -4.02 8.10 -4.98
C PHE A 49 -3.57 7.56 -6.34
N TRP A 50 -2.94 6.38 -6.36
CA TRP A 50 -2.49 5.72 -7.60
C TRP A 50 -3.59 5.63 -8.64
N GLU A 51 -3.28 5.81 -9.93
CA GLU A 51 -4.27 6.00 -10.98
C GLU A 51 -5.19 4.78 -11.15
N HIS A 52 -4.61 3.58 -11.10
CA HIS A 52 -5.35 2.33 -11.27
C HIS A 52 -6.29 2.05 -10.08
N ALA A 53 -7.60 2.06 -10.35
CA ALA A 53 -8.63 2.03 -9.31
C ALA A 53 -8.60 0.79 -8.42
N GLU A 54 -8.37 -0.37 -9.02
CA GLU A 54 -8.48 -1.66 -8.31
C GLU A 54 -7.24 -1.94 -7.47
N ALA A 55 -6.04 -1.72 -8.03
CA ALA A 55 -4.78 -1.67 -7.27
C ALA A 55 -4.86 -0.69 -6.09
N ARG A 56 -5.36 0.54 -6.31
CA ARG A 56 -5.56 1.54 -5.25
C ARG A 56 -6.51 1.05 -4.16
N LYS A 57 -7.60 0.36 -4.52
CA LYS A 57 -8.56 -0.19 -3.56
C LYS A 57 -7.92 -1.28 -2.69
N LEU A 58 -7.15 -2.18 -3.30
CA LEU A 58 -6.43 -3.23 -2.58
C LEU A 58 -5.37 -2.64 -1.65
N LEU A 59 -4.59 -1.68 -2.13
CA LEU A 59 -3.56 -0.98 -1.36
C LEU A 59 -4.16 -0.29 -0.12
N ARG A 60 -5.23 0.49 -0.31
CA ARG A 60 -5.95 1.16 0.79
C ARG A 60 -6.49 0.17 1.82
N LYS A 61 -7.04 -0.95 1.36
CA LYS A 61 -7.52 -2.00 2.27
C LYS A 61 -6.36 -2.59 3.08
N ALA A 62 -5.28 -2.99 2.43
CA ALA A 62 -4.12 -3.57 3.12
C ALA A 62 -3.51 -2.60 4.14
N PHE A 63 -3.41 -1.31 3.78
CA PHE A 63 -2.90 -0.30 4.69
C PHE A 63 -3.84 -0.01 5.87
N SER A 64 -5.15 -0.11 5.65
CA SER A 64 -6.14 -0.06 6.74
C SER A 64 -6.01 -1.27 7.66
N ASP A 65 -5.91 -2.47 7.11
CA ASP A 65 -5.84 -3.73 7.87
C ASP A 65 -4.54 -3.81 8.70
N ALA A 66 -3.43 -3.31 8.15
CA ALA A 66 -2.15 -3.23 8.84
C ALA A 66 -2.00 -1.99 9.75
N GLY A 67 -3.04 -1.16 9.87
CA GLY A 67 -3.07 -0.02 10.79
C GLY A 67 -2.22 1.19 10.38
N PHE A 68 -1.77 1.25 9.13
CA PHE A 68 -1.09 2.42 8.56
C PHE A 68 -2.05 3.60 8.37
N LEU A 69 -3.31 3.31 8.03
CA LEU A 69 -4.36 4.32 7.93
C LEU A 69 -5.03 4.53 9.28
N GLN A 70 -4.35 5.22 10.21
CA GLN A 70 -5.04 5.77 11.38
C GLN A 70 -5.85 6.99 10.94
N ILE A 71 -7.06 6.75 10.44
CA ILE A 71 -8.04 7.83 10.23
C ILE A 71 -8.48 8.28 11.61
N THR A 72 -7.92 9.38 12.11
CA THR A 72 -8.50 10.10 13.24
C THR A 72 -9.79 10.72 12.73
N ILE A 73 -10.92 10.02 12.90
CA ILE A 73 -12.23 10.66 12.82
C ILE A 73 -12.29 11.53 14.08
N GLY A 74 -11.95 12.82 13.92
CA GLY A 74 -12.04 13.81 14.98
C GLY A 74 -13.44 13.77 15.59
N SER A 75 -13.50 13.49 16.89
CA SER A 75 -14.69 13.64 17.73
C SER A 75 -14.94 15.10 18.06
#